data_AF-A0A7Z1AE17-F1
#
_entry.id   AF-A0A7Z1AE17-F1
#
_cell.length_a   1.000
_cell.length_b   1.000
_cell.length_c   1.000
_cell.angle_alpha   90.00
_cell.angle_beta   90.00
_cell.angle_gamma   90.00
#
_symmetry.space_group_name_H-M   'P 1'
#
loop_
_entity.id
_entity.type
_entity.pdbx_description
1 polymer ?
#
loop_
_entity_poly.entity_id
_entity_poly.type
_entity_poly.pdbx_seq_one_letter_code
_entity_poly.pdbx_strand_id
1 'polypeptide(L)'
;MVKKRCGIDALSSYQPKDFIETAEGLVFAVVAGDLDEERVLATLRYRRIPGGYQKLSTREGDELLKNHHPHYIHYSKARDVTLHGVHRDLVCVHHQPRQRLRTMRLQPPHDEIEEKLHRLMDLFEANGLDPEGIGITGSLLIGAQHGTSDIDLLFYRQTVFSKAREIIKSLLAKRQLQPLDSSLWREAYNRRGCSLTFDEYLWHEQRKYNKAAIEGTKFDITQLNPNPWQDLLCYRKQGTHNLKARVVDDCHSFEYPARYLLDHPAIKEAVSYTATYVGQAMQGEQVAIRGQLEVSSVGHLRIVIGTNREATDEYIKVLSRQH
;
A
#
# COMPACT_ATOMS: atom_id res chain seq x y z
N MET A 1 6.10 12.01 -48.72
CA MET A 1 4.91 11.24 -48.30
C MET A 1 5.23 10.56 -46.98
N VAL A 2 4.74 11.11 -45.87
CA VAL A 2 4.86 10.54 -44.52
C VAL A 2 3.42 10.38 -44.02
N LYS A 3 3.01 9.13 -43.75
CA LYS A 3 1.73 8.70 -43.13
C LYS A 3 1.90 7.19 -42.91
N LYS A 4 1.68 6.56 -41.76
CA LYS A 4 1.01 6.90 -40.50
C LYS A 4 1.76 6.14 -39.38
N ARG A 5 2.23 6.83 -38.34
CA ARG A 5 2.43 6.19 -37.03
C ARG A 5 1.05 6.03 -36.40
N CYS A 6 0.69 4.79 -36.13
CA CYS A 6 -0.54 4.43 -35.43
C CYS A 6 -0.34 4.68 -33.93
N GLY A 7 -1.33 5.33 -33.29
CA GLY A 7 -1.75 5.12 -31.91
C GLY A 7 -0.78 5.44 -30.77
N ILE A 8 -1.10 6.48 -30.01
CA ILE A 8 -0.61 6.78 -28.65
C ILE A 8 -1.24 5.76 -27.68
N ASP A 9 -0.48 5.20 -26.72
CA ASP A 9 -0.86 5.15 -25.29
C ASP A 9 0.17 4.42 -24.38
N ALA A 10 0.51 5.09 -23.28
CA ALA A 10 1.28 4.71 -22.08
C ALA A 10 2.79 4.40 -22.24
N LEU A 11 3.64 5.41 -22.01
CA LEU A 11 4.92 5.15 -21.32
C LEU A 11 4.58 4.42 -20.02
N SER A 12 5.15 3.23 -19.81
CA SER A 12 5.04 2.44 -18.57
C SER A 12 5.43 3.31 -17.36
N SER A 13 4.45 3.96 -16.73
CA SER A 13 4.66 4.63 -15.45
C SER A 13 4.75 3.58 -14.35
N TYR A 14 5.72 3.74 -13.47
CA TYR A 14 5.81 2.95 -12.25
C TYR A 14 4.64 3.33 -11.34
N GLN A 15 4.08 2.37 -10.60
CA GLN A 15 3.00 2.61 -9.64
C GLN A 15 3.41 2.11 -8.26
N PRO A 16 2.96 2.75 -7.17
CA PRO A 16 3.16 2.17 -5.84
C PRO A 16 2.65 0.73 -5.81
N LYS A 17 3.38 -0.17 -5.13
CA LYS A 17 3.13 -1.63 -5.08
C LYS A 17 3.57 -2.43 -6.32
N ASP A 18 4.09 -1.78 -7.36
CA ASP A 18 4.91 -2.46 -8.37
C ASP A 18 6.28 -2.79 -7.77
N PHE A 19 6.97 -3.80 -8.31
CA PHE A 19 8.37 -4.07 -7.98
C PHE A 19 9.26 -3.80 -9.19
N ILE A 20 10.48 -3.31 -8.95
CA ILE A 20 11.53 -3.16 -9.96
C ILE A 20 12.74 -4.00 -9.55
N GLU A 21 13.40 -4.62 -10.51
CA GLU A 21 14.59 -5.45 -10.30
C GLU A 21 15.77 -4.92 -11.11
N THR A 22 16.93 -4.87 -10.48
CA THR A 22 18.19 -4.41 -11.08
C THR A 22 19.06 -5.59 -11.53
N ALA A 23 20.12 -5.31 -12.29
CA ALA A 23 21.03 -6.35 -12.80
C ALA A 23 21.75 -7.13 -11.69
N GLU A 24 21.93 -6.53 -10.52
CA GLU A 24 22.51 -7.17 -9.34
C GLU A 24 21.53 -8.11 -8.62
N GLY A 25 20.29 -8.23 -9.11
CA GLY A 25 19.25 -9.05 -8.50
C GLY A 25 18.61 -8.41 -7.26
N LEU A 26 18.69 -7.08 -7.11
CA LEU A 26 18.02 -6.35 -6.05
C LEU A 26 16.60 -5.99 -6.47
N VAL A 27 15.61 -6.32 -5.65
CA VAL A 27 14.19 -6.08 -5.95
C VAL A 27 13.62 -5.03 -5.00
N PHE A 28 13.21 -3.91 -5.57
CA PHE A 28 12.66 -2.77 -4.85
C PHE A 28 11.16 -2.67 -5.03
N ALA A 29 10.42 -2.44 -3.96
CA ALA A 29 9.01 -2.10 -4.01
C ALA A 29 8.85 -0.60 -4.24
N VAL A 30 8.17 -0.22 -5.32
CA VAL A 30 7.89 1.17 -5.69
C VAL A 30 6.96 1.79 -4.64
N VAL A 31 7.29 3.01 -4.21
CA VAL A 31 6.53 3.76 -3.19
C VAL A 31 5.83 5.00 -3.74
N ALA A 32 6.27 5.52 -4.89
CA ALA A 32 5.66 6.65 -5.58
C ALA A 32 5.64 6.41 -7.10
N GLY A 33 4.65 6.97 -7.80
CA GLY A 33 4.49 6.74 -9.24
C GLY A 33 5.23 7.74 -10.14
N ASP A 34 5.60 8.89 -9.59
CA ASP A 34 6.44 9.89 -10.23
C ASP A 34 7.93 9.58 -10.07
N LEU A 35 8.71 9.99 -11.07
CA LEU A 35 10.16 9.95 -11.00
C LEU A 35 10.69 11.18 -10.28
N ASP A 36 11.81 11.00 -9.57
CA ASP A 36 12.57 12.08 -8.96
C ASP A 36 14.00 12.05 -9.51
N GLU A 37 14.38 13.07 -10.30
CA GLU A 37 15.68 13.11 -10.99
C GLU A 37 15.97 11.82 -11.79
N GLU A 38 15.00 11.38 -12.62
CA GLU A 38 14.98 10.12 -13.40
C GLU A 38 15.06 8.82 -12.55
N ARG A 39 14.87 8.92 -11.23
CA ARG A 39 14.86 7.76 -10.32
C ARG A 39 13.45 7.34 -9.96
N VAL A 40 13.24 6.03 -9.96
CA VAL A 40 12.07 5.39 -9.38
C VAL A 40 12.22 5.35 -7.87
N LEU A 41 11.31 6.03 -7.19
CA LEU A 41 11.26 6.06 -5.73
C LEU A 41 10.74 4.72 -5.19
N ALA A 42 11.56 4.03 -4.41
CA ALA A 42 11.29 2.67 -3.98
C ALA A 42 11.91 2.33 -2.61
N THR A 43 11.72 1.11 -2.15
CA THR A 43 12.38 0.54 -0.96
C THR A 43 12.85 -0.86 -1.29
N LEU A 44 14.07 -1.22 -0.88
CA LEU A 44 14.63 -2.55 -1.14
C LEU A 44 13.89 -3.58 -0.29
N ARG A 45 13.41 -4.67 -0.90
CA ARG A 45 12.59 -5.68 -0.21
C ARG A 45 13.10 -7.10 -0.38
N TYR A 46 13.74 -7.39 -1.50
CA TYR A 46 14.31 -8.71 -1.73
C TYR A 46 15.66 -8.60 -2.42
N ARG A 47 16.48 -9.63 -2.25
CA ARG A 47 17.62 -9.91 -3.11
C ARG A 47 17.48 -11.30 -3.70
N ARG A 48 17.85 -11.46 -4.96
CA ARG A 48 17.91 -12.75 -5.63
C ARG A 48 19.03 -13.60 -5.01
N ILE A 49 18.73 -14.86 -4.78
CA ILE A 49 19.67 -15.88 -4.29
C ILE A 49 19.56 -17.13 -5.18
N PRO A 50 20.52 -18.06 -5.16
CA PRO A 50 20.35 -19.35 -5.82
C PRO A 50 19.04 -20.02 -5.35
N GLY A 51 18.15 -20.34 -6.29
CA GLY A 51 16.88 -20.99 -5.98
C GLY A 51 15.71 -20.06 -5.60
N GLY A 52 15.86 -18.74 -5.60
CA GLY A 52 14.73 -17.83 -5.39
C GLY A 52 15.11 -16.44 -4.88
N TYR A 53 14.34 -15.94 -3.90
CA TYR A 53 14.53 -14.62 -3.31
C TYR A 53 14.63 -14.70 -1.79
N GLN A 54 15.51 -13.88 -1.23
CA GLN A 54 15.56 -13.62 0.21
C GLN A 54 14.86 -12.30 0.50
N LYS A 55 13.87 -12.34 1.39
CA LYS A 55 13.21 -11.13 1.92
C LYS A 55 14.13 -10.40 2.88
N LEU A 56 14.18 -9.08 2.75
CA LEU A 56 14.96 -8.18 3.61
C LEU A 56 14.00 -7.33 4.46
N SER A 57 14.33 -7.16 5.73
CA SER A 57 13.79 -6.09 6.55
C SER A 57 14.25 -4.72 6.01
N THR A 58 13.60 -3.64 6.44
CA THR A 58 14.02 -2.29 6.04
C THR A 58 15.46 -2.02 6.50
N ARG A 59 15.79 -2.39 7.74
CA ARG A 59 17.15 -2.21 8.27
C ARG A 59 18.20 -2.98 7.47
N GLU A 60 17.96 -4.26 7.17
CA GLU A 60 18.88 -5.07 6.36
C GLU A 60 19.03 -4.51 4.94
N GLY A 61 17.94 -4.02 4.35
CA GLY A 61 17.97 -3.36 3.05
C GLY A 61 18.82 -2.09 3.08
N ASP A 62 18.60 -1.23 4.07
CA ASP A 62 19.35 0.02 4.24
C ASP A 62 20.85 -0.25 4.47
N GLU A 63 21.19 -1.22 5.33
CA GLU A 63 22.59 -1.61 5.60
C GLU A 63 23.25 -2.19 4.35
N LEU A 64 22.55 -3.03 3.57
CA LEU A 64 23.08 -3.58 2.33
C LEU A 64 23.40 -2.47 1.32
N LEU A 65 22.48 -1.53 1.12
CA LEU A 65 22.67 -0.43 0.18
C LEU A 65 23.77 0.52 0.63
N LYS A 66 23.81 0.91 1.91
CA LYS A 66 24.87 1.79 2.43
C LYS A 66 26.27 1.20 2.21
N ASN A 67 26.42 -0.10 2.43
CA ASN A 67 27.73 -0.75 2.38
C ASN A 67 28.17 -1.15 0.97
N HIS A 68 27.24 -1.49 0.07
CA HIS A 68 27.59 -2.09 -1.23
C HIS A 68 27.01 -1.35 -2.45
N HIS A 69 25.90 -0.62 -2.30
CA HIS A 69 25.23 0.06 -3.41
C HIS A 69 24.74 1.47 -3.01
N PRO A 70 25.62 2.36 -2.53
CA PRO A 70 25.21 3.67 -1.98
C PRO A 70 24.55 4.58 -3.02
N HIS A 71 24.77 4.32 -4.31
CA HIS A 71 24.14 5.06 -5.41
C HIS A 71 22.62 4.85 -5.51
N TYR A 72 22.05 3.87 -4.80
CA TYR A 72 20.60 3.69 -4.67
C TYR A 72 20.00 4.50 -3.51
N ILE A 73 20.80 5.18 -2.68
CA ILE A 73 20.30 6.07 -1.62
C ILE A 73 20.05 7.45 -2.22
N HIS A 74 18.82 7.95 -2.13
CA HIS A 74 18.37 9.17 -2.79
C HIS A 74 17.65 10.10 -1.80
N TYR A 75 18.00 11.39 -1.82
CA TYR A 75 17.24 12.41 -1.10
C TYR A 75 16.26 13.09 -2.05
N SER A 76 14.97 12.89 -1.80
CA SER A 76 13.90 13.52 -2.56
C SER A 76 13.64 14.93 -2.03
N LYS A 77 13.97 15.95 -2.83
CA LYS A 77 13.69 17.36 -2.48
C LYS A 77 12.20 17.66 -2.44
N ALA A 78 11.43 17.06 -3.36
CA ALA A 78 9.99 17.30 -3.46
C ALA A 78 9.21 16.79 -2.23
N ARG A 79 9.74 15.76 -1.55
CA ARG A 79 9.13 15.08 -0.40
C ARG A 79 9.89 15.28 0.91
N ASP A 80 11.03 15.98 0.86
CA ASP A 80 11.91 16.25 2.00
C ASP A 80 12.22 14.97 2.80
N VAL A 81 12.71 13.94 2.11
CA VAL A 81 12.98 12.62 2.70
C VAL A 81 14.06 11.86 1.94
N THR A 82 14.91 11.14 2.67
CA THR A 82 15.85 10.16 2.10
C THR A 82 15.18 8.80 2.01
N LEU A 83 15.18 8.21 0.82
CA LEU A 83 14.66 6.86 0.54
C LEU A 83 15.55 6.18 -0.51
N HIS A 84 15.13 5.02 -1.02
CA HIS A 84 15.84 4.40 -2.13
C HIS A 84 15.34 4.96 -3.46
N GLY A 85 16.26 5.21 -4.39
CA GLY A 85 15.97 5.72 -5.72
C GLY A 85 16.79 4.97 -6.76
N VAL A 86 16.12 4.20 -7.62
CA VAL A 86 16.76 3.45 -8.70
C VAL A 86 16.66 4.27 -9.97
N HIS A 87 17.78 4.67 -10.56
CA HIS A 87 17.76 5.35 -11.87
C HIS A 87 17.07 4.45 -12.89
N ARG A 88 16.15 5.00 -13.69
CA ARG A 88 15.32 4.21 -14.63
C ARG A 88 16.13 3.30 -15.57
N ASP A 89 17.35 3.71 -15.94
CA ASP A 89 18.23 2.94 -16.83
C ASP A 89 18.85 1.71 -16.15
N LEU A 90 18.81 1.64 -14.81
CA LEU A 90 19.26 0.49 -14.03
C LEU A 90 18.13 -0.52 -13.78
N VAL A 91 16.90 -0.20 -14.17
CA VAL A 91 15.75 -1.12 -14.03
C VAL A 91 15.78 -2.14 -15.16
N CYS A 92 16.06 -3.39 -14.82
CA CYS A 92 16.08 -4.50 -15.77
C CYS A 92 14.71 -5.16 -15.93
N VAL A 93 13.94 -5.27 -14.84
CA VAL A 93 12.59 -5.86 -14.86
C VAL A 93 11.63 -4.98 -14.11
N HIS A 94 10.45 -4.76 -14.69
CA HIS A 94 9.32 -4.11 -14.05
C HIS A 94 8.22 -5.16 -13.79
N HIS A 95 8.04 -5.53 -12.52
CA HIS A 95 7.04 -6.51 -12.09
C HIS A 95 5.72 -5.80 -11.78
N GLN A 96 4.71 -6.06 -12.61
CA GLN A 96 3.43 -5.36 -12.57
C GLN A 96 2.29 -6.24 -11.98
N PRO A 97 1.61 -5.81 -10.90
CA PRO A 97 0.58 -6.60 -10.21
C PRO A 97 -0.57 -7.09 -11.10
N ARG A 98 -1.09 -6.23 -11.98
CA ARG A 98 -2.18 -6.58 -12.91
C ARG A 98 -1.76 -7.66 -13.90
N GLN A 99 -0.54 -7.55 -14.43
CA GLN A 99 0.01 -8.54 -15.36
C GLN A 99 0.24 -9.88 -14.64
N ARG A 100 0.81 -9.86 -13.43
CA ARG A 100 1.07 -11.08 -12.65
C ARG A 100 -0.22 -11.84 -12.35
N LEU A 101 -1.25 -11.16 -11.83
CA LEU A 101 -2.53 -11.84 -11.51
C LEU A 101 -3.17 -12.44 -12.76
N ARG A 102 -3.16 -11.70 -13.87
CA ARG A 102 -3.67 -12.20 -15.17
C ARG A 102 -2.93 -13.45 -15.62
N THR A 103 -1.60 -13.47 -15.53
CA THR A 103 -0.80 -14.64 -15.90
C THR A 103 -1.10 -15.84 -15.00
N MET A 104 -1.18 -15.63 -13.67
CA MET A 104 -1.50 -16.71 -12.72
C MET A 104 -2.88 -17.32 -12.99
N ARG A 105 -3.90 -16.49 -13.26
CA ARG A 105 -5.26 -16.97 -13.60
C ARG A 105 -5.33 -17.81 -14.88
N LEU A 106 -4.36 -17.70 -15.78
CA LEU A 106 -4.29 -18.47 -17.03
C LEU A 106 -3.49 -19.77 -16.90
N GLN A 107 -2.87 -20.03 -15.75
CA GLN A 107 -2.01 -21.18 -15.50
C GLN A 107 -2.60 -22.03 -14.35
N PRO A 108 -2.27 -23.32 -14.27
CA PRO A 108 -2.55 -24.09 -13.06
C PRO A 108 -1.77 -23.49 -11.88
N PRO A 109 -2.32 -23.51 -10.66
CA PRO A 109 -1.56 -23.09 -9.48
C PRO A 109 -0.39 -24.04 -9.25
N HIS A 110 0.77 -23.49 -8.87
CA HIS A 110 2.00 -24.27 -8.67
C HIS A 110 2.28 -24.58 -7.20
N ASP A 111 1.60 -23.91 -6.27
CA ASP A 111 1.70 -24.10 -4.83
C ASP A 111 0.37 -23.81 -4.11
N GLU A 112 0.32 -24.12 -2.81
CA GLU A 112 -0.88 -23.94 -1.98
C GLU A 112 -1.36 -22.49 -1.89
N ILE A 113 -0.46 -21.50 -1.99
CA ILE A 113 -0.84 -20.08 -1.94
C ILE A 113 -1.49 -19.67 -3.26
N GLU A 114 -0.96 -20.12 -4.40
CA GLU A 114 -1.59 -19.90 -5.72
C GLU A 114 -2.95 -20.59 -5.79
N GLU A 115 -3.10 -21.80 -5.24
CA GLU A 115 -4.39 -22.49 -5.15
C GLU A 115 -5.42 -21.68 -4.35
N LYS A 116 -5.02 -21.17 -3.18
CA LYS A 116 -5.89 -20.34 -2.34
C LYS A 116 -6.23 -19.01 -2.99
N LEU A 117 -5.29 -18.42 -3.74
CA LEU A 117 -5.56 -17.24 -4.57
C LEU A 117 -6.63 -17.54 -5.62
N HIS A 118 -6.55 -18.69 -6.31
CA HIS A 118 -7.55 -19.08 -7.31
C HIS A 118 -8.92 -19.22 -6.68
N ARG A 119 -9.02 -19.95 -5.55
CA ARG A 119 -10.27 -20.10 -4.79
C ARG A 119 -10.83 -18.76 -4.30
N LEU A 120 -9.99 -17.85 -3.84
CA LEU A 120 -10.39 -16.51 -3.41
C LEU A 120 -10.98 -15.70 -4.58
N MET A 121 -10.32 -15.73 -5.74
CA MET A 121 -10.80 -15.04 -6.93
C MET A 121 -12.13 -15.63 -7.44
N ASP A 122 -12.27 -16.95 -7.43
CA ASP A 122 -13.52 -17.62 -7.82
C ASP A 122 -14.67 -17.27 -6.87
N LEU A 123 -14.41 -17.19 -5.55
CA LEU A 123 -15.39 -16.71 -4.57
C LEU A 123 -15.82 -15.27 -4.85
N PHE A 124 -14.87 -14.39 -5.18
CA PHE A 124 -15.18 -13.01 -5.53
C PHE A 124 -16.03 -12.91 -6.81
N GLU A 125 -15.65 -13.62 -7.86
CA GLU A 125 -16.37 -13.66 -9.14
C GLU A 125 -17.78 -14.23 -8.97
N ALA A 126 -17.93 -15.32 -8.20
CA ALA A 126 -19.23 -15.90 -7.87
C ALA A 126 -20.16 -14.95 -7.09
N ASN A 127 -19.60 -13.96 -6.40
CA ASN A 127 -20.36 -12.90 -5.73
C ASN A 127 -20.41 -11.60 -6.56
N GLY A 128 -20.11 -11.71 -7.86
CA GLY A 128 -20.29 -10.67 -8.87
C GLY A 128 -19.17 -9.64 -8.93
N LEU A 129 -18.01 -9.88 -8.32
CA LEU A 129 -16.85 -9.01 -8.50
C LEU A 129 -16.31 -9.17 -9.93
N ASP A 130 -16.09 -8.06 -10.63
CA ASP A 130 -15.37 -8.07 -11.91
C ASP A 130 -13.86 -8.14 -11.64
N PRO A 131 -13.17 -9.21 -12.09
CA PRO A 131 -11.74 -9.37 -11.86
C PRO A 131 -10.89 -8.41 -12.71
N GLU A 132 -11.48 -7.74 -13.70
CA GLU A 132 -10.75 -6.82 -14.56
C GLU A 132 -10.10 -5.69 -13.75
N GLY A 133 -8.80 -5.52 -13.98
CA GLY A 133 -8.02 -4.46 -13.36
C GLY A 133 -7.67 -4.73 -11.90
N ILE A 134 -7.89 -5.94 -11.35
CA ILE A 134 -7.31 -6.36 -10.07
C ILE A 134 -5.84 -6.77 -10.29
N GLY A 135 -4.98 -6.51 -9.32
CA GLY A 135 -3.58 -6.95 -9.31
C GLY A 135 -3.23 -7.77 -8.08
N ILE A 136 -2.10 -8.46 -8.12
CA ILE A 136 -1.50 -9.16 -6.98
C ILE A 136 -0.10 -8.61 -6.71
N THR A 137 0.20 -8.24 -5.48
CA THR A 137 1.52 -7.73 -5.07
C THR A 137 2.18 -8.66 -4.04
N GLY A 138 3.17 -8.17 -3.29
CA GLY A 138 3.80 -8.92 -2.22
C GLY A 138 4.73 -10.02 -2.74
N SER A 139 4.79 -11.15 -2.04
CA SER A 139 5.66 -12.27 -2.43
C SER A 139 5.20 -12.93 -3.74
N LEU A 140 3.88 -13.01 -3.96
CA LEU A 140 3.29 -13.57 -5.19
C LEU A 140 3.65 -12.78 -6.45
N LEU A 141 3.96 -11.49 -6.33
CA LEU A 141 4.36 -10.63 -7.46
C LEU A 141 5.58 -11.18 -8.19
N ILE A 142 6.56 -11.66 -7.43
CA ILE A 142 7.86 -12.12 -7.93
C ILE A 142 8.09 -13.62 -7.76
N GLY A 143 7.07 -14.38 -7.31
CA GLY A 143 7.23 -15.81 -7.07
C GLY A 143 8.06 -16.14 -5.82
N ALA A 144 8.09 -15.25 -4.82
CA ALA A 144 8.84 -15.42 -3.57
C ALA A 144 8.00 -15.97 -2.42
N GLN A 145 6.79 -16.47 -2.70
CA GLN A 145 5.88 -16.99 -1.68
C GLN A 145 6.37 -18.32 -1.09
N HIS A 146 5.91 -18.60 0.13
CA HIS A 146 6.09 -19.84 0.87
C HIS A 146 4.82 -20.11 1.68
N GLY A 147 4.71 -21.27 2.35
CA GLY A 147 3.46 -21.72 3.00
C GLY A 147 2.86 -20.79 4.07
N THR A 148 3.62 -19.81 4.56
CA THR A 148 3.14 -18.77 5.50
C THR A 148 3.01 -17.38 4.87
N SER A 149 3.05 -17.29 3.54
CA SER A 149 2.82 -16.04 2.80
C SER A 149 1.36 -15.62 2.83
N ASP A 150 1.16 -14.31 2.87
CA ASP A 150 -0.14 -13.67 2.72
C ASP A 150 -0.50 -13.51 1.24
N ILE A 151 -1.78 -13.26 0.94
CA ILE A 151 -2.27 -12.87 -0.39
C ILE A 151 -2.58 -11.36 -0.37
N ASP A 152 -1.86 -10.57 -1.16
CA ASP A 152 -2.00 -9.09 -1.20
C ASP A 152 -2.64 -8.63 -2.53
N LEU A 153 -3.95 -8.43 -2.56
CA LEU A 153 -4.68 -7.97 -3.76
C LEU A 153 -4.74 -6.44 -3.86
N LEU A 154 -4.65 -5.94 -5.09
CA LEU A 154 -4.73 -4.52 -5.42
C LEU A 154 -5.95 -4.22 -6.29
N PHE A 155 -6.65 -3.15 -5.95
CA PHE A 155 -7.84 -2.68 -6.64
C PHE A 155 -7.62 -1.27 -7.14
N TYR A 156 -7.80 -1.05 -8.45
CA TYR A 156 -7.52 0.23 -9.10
C TYR A 156 -8.79 1.06 -9.36
N ARG A 157 -9.97 0.50 -9.08
CA ARG A 157 -11.28 1.14 -9.22
C ARG A 157 -11.97 1.16 -7.85
N GLN A 158 -12.33 2.35 -7.37
CA GLN A 158 -12.98 2.53 -6.06
C GLN A 158 -14.28 1.73 -5.94
N THR A 159 -15.11 1.71 -6.99
CA THR A 159 -16.38 0.96 -7.00
C THR A 159 -16.17 -0.54 -6.83
N VAL A 160 -15.14 -1.09 -7.48
CA VAL A 160 -14.78 -2.52 -7.37
C VAL A 160 -14.20 -2.83 -5.99
N PHE A 161 -13.35 -1.95 -5.44
CA PHE A 161 -12.83 -2.11 -4.08
C PHE A 161 -13.94 -2.10 -3.01
N SER A 162 -14.85 -1.13 -3.09
CA SER A 162 -16.01 -1.04 -2.19
C SER A 162 -16.89 -2.29 -2.30
N LYS A 163 -17.13 -2.79 -3.52
CA LYS A 163 -17.84 -4.06 -3.73
C LYS A 163 -17.11 -5.25 -3.10
N ALA A 164 -15.78 -5.33 -3.25
CA ALA A 164 -14.98 -6.39 -2.64
C ALA A 164 -15.10 -6.39 -1.10
N ARG A 165 -15.10 -5.22 -0.46
CA ARG A 165 -15.31 -5.11 1.00
C ARG A 165 -16.68 -5.63 1.44
N GLU A 166 -17.74 -5.29 0.71
CA GLU A 166 -19.08 -5.81 0.99
C GLU A 166 -19.18 -7.32 0.76
N ILE A 167 -18.50 -7.84 -0.27
CA ILE A 167 -18.40 -9.29 -0.49
C ILE A 167 -17.66 -9.95 0.67
N ILE A 168 -16.51 -9.43 1.12
CA ILE A 168 -15.77 -9.96 2.27
C ILE A 168 -16.67 -10.01 3.50
N LYS A 169 -17.37 -8.90 3.81
CA LYS A 169 -18.31 -8.83 4.94
C LYS A 169 -19.41 -9.90 4.85
N SER A 170 -19.99 -10.08 3.66
CA SER A 170 -21.01 -11.10 3.39
C SER A 170 -20.48 -12.53 3.53
N LEU A 171 -19.29 -12.82 2.98
CA LEU A 171 -18.65 -14.13 3.04
C LEU A 171 -18.22 -14.51 4.46
N LEU A 172 -17.76 -13.55 5.26
CA LEU A 172 -17.50 -13.73 6.68
C LEU A 172 -18.77 -14.12 7.44
N ALA A 173 -19.89 -13.42 7.19
CA ALA A 173 -21.18 -13.75 7.80
C ALA A 173 -21.68 -15.15 7.40
N LYS A 174 -21.44 -15.56 6.15
CA LYS A 174 -21.75 -16.90 5.62
C LYS A 174 -20.74 -17.98 6.00
N ARG A 175 -19.67 -17.65 6.73
CA ARG A 175 -18.56 -18.55 7.09
C ARG A 175 -17.85 -19.19 5.88
N GLN A 176 -17.90 -18.54 4.73
CA GLN A 176 -17.15 -18.94 3.52
C GLN A 176 -15.74 -18.34 3.51
N LEU A 177 -15.52 -17.27 4.29
CA LEU A 177 -14.21 -16.78 4.70
C LEU A 177 -14.09 -16.87 6.22
N GLN A 178 -12.87 -16.92 6.73
CA GLN A 178 -12.61 -16.88 8.17
C GLN A 178 -12.22 -15.46 8.60
N PRO A 179 -12.69 -14.98 9.77
CA PRO A 179 -12.06 -13.83 10.39
C PRO A 179 -10.60 -14.19 10.75
N LEU A 180 -9.73 -13.18 10.88
CA LEU A 180 -8.43 -13.40 11.47
C LEU A 180 -8.61 -13.84 12.93
N ASP A 181 -7.91 -14.88 13.33
CA ASP A 181 -7.84 -15.30 14.73
C ASP A 181 -6.91 -14.39 15.54
N SER A 182 -6.85 -14.61 16.86
CA SER A 182 -5.99 -13.83 17.75
C SER A 182 -4.51 -13.89 17.39
N SER A 183 -4.04 -15.00 16.80
CA SER A 183 -2.64 -15.16 16.39
C SER A 183 -2.34 -14.30 15.17
N LEU A 184 -3.19 -14.40 14.13
CA LEU A 184 -3.09 -13.60 12.91
C LEU A 184 -3.22 -12.11 13.19
N TRP A 185 -4.12 -11.71 14.10
CA TRP A 185 -4.24 -10.31 14.52
C TRP A 185 -2.98 -9.81 15.21
N ARG A 186 -2.39 -10.61 16.12
CA ARG A 186 -1.14 -10.24 16.79
C ARG A 186 0.02 -10.16 15.82
N GLU A 187 0.13 -11.08 14.87
CA GLU A 187 1.15 -11.01 13.83
C GLU A 187 0.98 -9.78 12.93
N ALA A 188 -0.25 -9.49 12.50
CA ALA A 188 -0.55 -8.28 11.73
C ALA A 188 -0.17 -7.01 12.49
N TYR A 189 -0.51 -6.93 13.78
CA TYR A 189 -0.17 -5.82 14.67
C TYR A 189 1.35 -5.67 14.86
N ASN A 190 2.05 -6.75 15.23
CA ASN A 190 3.49 -6.73 15.51
C ASN A 190 4.30 -6.30 14.28
N ARG A 191 3.83 -6.62 13.06
CA ARG A 191 4.46 -6.18 11.81
C ARG A 191 4.33 -4.68 11.54
N ARG A 192 3.41 -3.96 12.20
CA ARG A 192 3.23 -2.51 12.01
C ARG A 192 4.16 -1.68 12.86
N GLY A 193 4.40 -2.07 14.12
CA GLY A 193 5.15 -1.24 15.07
C GLY A 193 4.50 0.12 15.35
N CYS A 194 3.17 0.24 15.18
CA CYS A 194 2.46 1.51 15.30
C CYS A 194 2.25 1.94 16.75
N SER A 195 1.92 3.22 16.96
CA SER A 195 1.65 3.78 18.30
C SER A 195 0.28 3.42 18.90
N LEU A 196 -0.57 2.68 18.18
CA LEU A 196 -1.84 2.19 18.70
C LEU A 196 -1.59 1.04 19.69
N THR A 197 -2.42 0.93 20.72
CA THR A 197 -2.53 -0.32 21.49
C THR A 197 -3.13 -1.44 20.62
N PHE A 198 -2.91 -2.70 21.00
CA PHE A 198 -3.50 -3.83 20.28
C PHE A 198 -5.03 -3.73 20.19
N ASP A 199 -5.71 -3.29 21.25
CA ASP A 199 -7.17 -3.17 21.27
C ASP A 199 -7.66 -2.02 20.37
N GLU A 200 -6.94 -0.89 20.33
CA GLU A 200 -7.22 0.18 19.39
C GLU A 200 -7.00 -0.27 17.94
N TYR A 201 -5.88 -0.95 17.66
CA TYR A 201 -5.59 -1.50 16.34
C TYR A 201 -6.67 -2.48 15.90
N LEU A 202 -7.03 -3.44 16.75
CA LEU A 202 -8.03 -4.46 16.47
C LEU A 202 -9.40 -3.83 16.17
N TRP A 203 -9.87 -2.91 17.03
CA TRP A 203 -11.14 -2.21 16.83
C TRP A 203 -11.17 -1.46 15.49
N HIS A 204 -10.09 -0.77 15.15
CA HIS A 204 -9.98 -0.05 13.89
C HIS A 204 -9.94 -0.98 12.68
N GLU A 205 -9.22 -2.09 12.75
CA GLU A 205 -9.05 -2.99 11.60
C GLU A 205 -10.30 -3.82 11.31
N GLN A 206 -11.01 -4.28 12.35
CA GLN A 206 -12.20 -5.14 12.20
C GLN A 206 -13.33 -4.47 11.40
N ARG A 207 -13.49 -3.16 11.54
CA ARG A 207 -14.54 -2.40 10.82
C ARG A 207 -14.18 -2.04 9.38
N LYS A 208 -12.94 -2.31 8.94
CA LYS A 208 -12.49 -1.97 7.58
C LYS A 208 -12.95 -3.00 6.55
N TYR A 209 -13.12 -4.27 6.93
CA TYR A 209 -13.43 -5.37 6.00
C TYR A 209 -12.46 -5.43 4.80
N ASN A 210 -11.20 -5.05 5.00
CA ASN A 210 -10.16 -5.09 3.98
C ASN A 210 -9.15 -6.23 4.20
N LYS A 211 -9.42 -7.11 5.17
CA LYS A 211 -8.60 -8.27 5.53
C LYS A 211 -9.51 -9.40 5.98
N ALA A 212 -9.18 -10.62 5.60
CA ALA A 212 -9.78 -11.84 6.13
C ALA A 212 -8.81 -13.01 5.91
N ALA A 213 -9.24 -14.23 6.19
CA ALA A 213 -8.51 -15.43 5.87
C ALA A 213 -9.34 -16.35 4.96
N ILE A 214 -8.63 -17.06 4.08
CA ILE A 214 -9.14 -18.17 3.29
C ILE A 214 -8.31 -19.40 3.62
N GLU A 215 -8.95 -20.40 4.22
CA GLU A 215 -8.32 -21.68 4.58
C GLU A 215 -7.03 -21.50 5.41
N GLY A 216 -7.10 -20.62 6.41
CA GLY A 216 -5.98 -20.29 7.30
C GLY A 216 -4.92 -19.36 6.70
N THR A 217 -5.03 -18.97 5.42
CA THR A 217 -4.13 -17.98 4.80
C THR A 217 -4.76 -16.59 4.85
N LYS A 218 -4.08 -15.64 5.50
CA LYS A 218 -4.52 -14.25 5.54
C LYS A 218 -4.41 -13.62 4.14
N PHE A 219 -5.40 -12.83 3.78
CA PHE A 219 -5.33 -11.94 2.62
C PHE A 219 -5.72 -10.51 2.99
N ASP A 220 -5.11 -9.56 2.29
CA ASP A 220 -5.35 -8.13 2.39
C ASP A 220 -5.80 -7.59 1.03
N ILE A 221 -6.79 -6.69 1.01
CA ILE A 221 -7.17 -5.91 -0.18
C ILE A 221 -6.78 -4.45 0.00
N THR A 222 -6.12 -3.86 -1.00
CA THR A 222 -5.70 -2.45 -1.00
C THR A 222 -6.27 -1.72 -2.20
N GLN A 223 -6.87 -0.54 -2.00
CA GLN A 223 -7.21 0.35 -3.11
C GLN A 223 -5.98 1.18 -3.47
N LEU A 224 -5.59 1.15 -4.73
CA LEU A 224 -4.53 1.99 -5.28
C LEU A 224 -5.14 3.00 -6.24
N ASN A 225 -4.81 4.27 -6.06
CA ASN A 225 -5.20 5.30 -7.01
C ASN A 225 -4.11 5.39 -8.11
N PRO A 226 -4.39 4.99 -9.36
CA PRO A 226 -3.40 5.02 -10.45
C PRO A 226 -3.07 6.45 -10.89
N ASN A 227 -3.92 7.42 -10.56
CA ASN A 227 -3.74 8.84 -10.86
C ASN A 227 -3.58 9.56 -9.51
N PRO A 228 -2.37 9.54 -8.92
CA PRO A 228 -2.15 10.20 -7.63
C PRO A 228 -2.52 11.68 -7.74
N TRP A 229 -3.00 12.26 -6.64
CA TRP A 229 -3.53 13.61 -6.67
C TRP A 229 -2.47 14.60 -7.13
N GLN A 230 -2.79 15.37 -8.17
CA GLN A 230 -1.88 16.35 -8.78
C GLN A 230 -1.63 17.55 -7.85
N ASP A 231 -2.46 17.72 -6.82
CA ASP A 231 -2.32 18.72 -5.75
C ASP A 231 -1.39 18.27 -4.61
N LEU A 232 -0.71 17.13 -4.77
CA LEU A 232 0.47 16.78 -3.98
C LEU A 232 1.62 17.71 -4.38
N LEU A 233 1.51 18.96 -3.96
CA LEU A 233 2.48 20.03 -4.10
C LEU A 233 3.85 19.60 -3.53
N CYS A 234 4.91 20.34 -3.85
CA CYS A 234 6.14 20.24 -3.08
C CYS A 234 5.85 20.73 -1.66
N TYR A 235 5.94 19.82 -0.68
CA TYR A 235 5.73 20.11 0.72
C TYR A 235 7.07 20.14 1.47
N ARG A 236 7.16 21.01 2.48
CA ARG A 236 8.27 21.01 3.43
C ARG A 236 7.77 20.61 4.81
N LYS A 237 8.52 19.77 5.50
CA LYS A 237 8.20 19.39 6.87
C LYS A 237 8.43 20.56 7.82
N GLN A 238 7.48 20.79 8.71
CA GLN A 238 7.49 21.81 9.75
C GLN A 238 7.60 21.19 11.16
N GLY A 239 7.85 19.88 11.23
CA GLY A 239 7.99 19.12 12.47
C GLY A 239 6.70 18.42 12.91
N THR A 240 6.83 17.66 13.99
CA THR A 240 5.72 16.86 14.53
C THR A 240 4.66 17.73 15.19
N HIS A 241 3.39 17.48 14.87
CA HIS A 241 2.25 18.19 15.44
C HIS A 241 1.17 17.21 15.88
N ASN A 242 0.33 17.64 16.84
CA ASN A 242 -0.83 16.91 17.31
C ASN A 242 -2.06 17.79 17.11
N LEU A 243 -3.15 17.21 16.63
CA LEU A 243 -4.43 17.91 16.52
C LEU A 243 -5.60 16.98 16.83
N LYS A 244 -6.74 17.59 17.14
CA LYS A 244 -8.04 16.93 17.19
C LYS A 244 -8.94 17.61 16.16
N ALA A 245 -9.65 16.83 15.36
CA ALA A 245 -10.55 17.34 14.35
C ALA A 245 -11.67 16.35 14.05
N ARG A 246 -12.76 16.85 13.47
CA ARG A 246 -13.80 16.01 12.88
C ARG A 246 -13.44 15.69 11.44
N VAL A 247 -13.59 14.45 11.01
CA VAL A 247 -13.49 14.09 9.59
C VAL A 247 -14.74 14.60 8.86
N VAL A 248 -14.57 15.44 7.85
CA VAL A 248 -15.69 15.95 7.04
C VAL A 248 -15.90 15.19 5.75
N ASP A 249 -14.87 14.49 5.27
CA ASP A 249 -14.92 13.64 4.09
C ASP A 249 -13.85 12.54 4.20
N ASP A 250 -14.27 11.29 3.98
CA ASP A 250 -13.47 10.07 3.99
C ASP A 250 -13.52 9.31 2.64
N CYS A 251 -13.98 9.94 1.55
CA CYS A 251 -14.15 9.29 0.24
C CYS A 251 -12.85 8.68 -0.30
N HIS A 252 -11.70 9.26 0.05
CA HIS A 252 -10.36 8.79 -0.31
C HIS A 252 -9.62 8.12 0.87
N SER A 253 -10.33 7.73 1.94
CA SER A 253 -9.71 7.12 3.13
C SER A 253 -9.11 5.75 2.84
N PHE A 254 -9.61 5.03 1.85
CA PHE A 254 -9.11 3.69 1.48
C PHE A 254 -8.05 3.69 0.38
N GLU A 255 -7.82 4.82 -0.28
CA GLU A 255 -6.79 4.95 -1.31
C GLU A 255 -5.39 4.85 -0.70
N TYR A 256 -4.40 4.63 -1.57
CA TYR A 256 -2.99 4.74 -1.21
C TYR A 256 -2.34 5.90 -1.99
N PRO A 257 -1.82 6.94 -1.29
CA PRO A 257 -2.03 7.21 0.14
C PRO A 257 -3.49 7.47 0.49
N ALA A 258 -3.86 7.38 1.77
CA ALA A 258 -5.22 7.68 2.25
C ALA A 258 -5.33 9.18 2.53
N ARG A 259 -6.50 9.79 2.27
CA ARG A 259 -6.78 11.21 2.54
C ARG A 259 -8.06 11.36 3.35
N TYR A 260 -7.99 12.25 4.33
CA TYR A 260 -9.10 12.64 5.20
C TYR A 260 -9.21 14.15 5.18
N LEU A 261 -10.38 14.70 4.81
CA LEU A 261 -10.64 16.13 4.97
C LEU A 261 -11.10 16.40 6.40
N LEU A 262 -10.61 17.49 6.97
CA LEU A 262 -10.77 17.81 8.39
C LEU A 262 -11.51 19.12 8.59
N ASP A 263 -12.44 19.13 9.55
CA ASP A 263 -12.95 20.37 10.14
C ASP A 263 -11.95 20.91 11.16
N HIS A 264 -11.00 21.70 10.67
CA HIS A 264 -10.01 22.37 11.50
C HIS A 264 -9.65 23.73 10.89
N PRO A 265 -9.44 24.81 11.67
CA PRO A 265 -9.24 26.16 11.15
C PRO A 265 -8.10 26.30 10.13
N ALA A 266 -6.93 25.70 10.41
CA ALA A 266 -5.73 25.83 9.58
C ALA A 266 -5.41 24.59 8.73
N ILE A 267 -5.30 23.42 9.36
CA ILE A 267 -4.94 22.15 8.72
C ILE A 267 -6.19 21.48 8.14
N LYS A 268 -6.38 21.52 6.81
CA LYS A 268 -7.62 21.05 6.17
C LYS A 268 -7.64 19.58 5.81
N GLU A 269 -6.49 18.91 5.87
CA GLU A 269 -6.39 17.51 5.50
C GLU A 269 -5.33 16.74 6.29
N ALA A 270 -5.58 15.44 6.43
CA ALA A 270 -4.59 14.46 6.84
C ALA A 270 -4.34 13.45 5.70
N VAL A 271 -3.07 13.11 5.47
CA VAL A 271 -2.66 12.12 4.47
C VAL A 271 -1.88 10.99 5.14
N SER A 272 -2.20 9.74 4.83
CA SER A 272 -1.50 8.57 5.37
C SER A 272 -0.83 7.73 4.29
N TYR A 273 0.49 7.56 4.41
CA TYR A 273 1.31 6.68 3.55
C TYR A 273 1.54 5.29 4.14
N THR A 274 0.89 4.97 5.27
CA THR A 274 0.95 3.63 5.88
C THR A 274 -0.39 2.91 5.80
N ALA A 275 -0.34 1.62 5.47
CA ALA A 275 -1.53 0.76 5.37
C ALA A 275 -2.27 0.60 6.72
N THR A 276 -1.60 0.85 7.86
CA THR A 276 -2.23 0.82 9.19
C THR A 276 -3.39 1.80 9.29
N TYR A 277 -3.23 3.01 8.72
CA TYR A 277 -4.21 4.08 8.85
C TYR A 277 -5.01 4.34 7.56
N VAL A 278 -5.02 3.38 6.64
CA VAL A 278 -5.96 3.36 5.51
C VAL A 278 -7.33 2.91 6.05
N GLY A 279 -8.39 3.63 5.67
CA GLY A 279 -9.77 3.38 6.10
C GLY A 279 -9.99 3.56 7.60
N GLN A 280 -9.18 4.40 8.24
CA GLN A 280 -9.04 4.46 9.68
C GLN A 280 -10.16 5.20 10.38
N ALA A 281 -10.74 6.21 9.72
CA ALA A 281 -11.79 7.08 10.22
C ALA A 281 -12.83 7.36 9.13
N MET A 282 -14.07 7.59 9.54
CA MET A 282 -15.22 7.84 8.69
C MET A 282 -15.72 9.28 8.84
N GLN A 283 -16.44 9.79 7.84
CA GLN A 283 -17.10 11.08 7.91
C GLN A 283 -17.94 11.20 9.20
N GLY A 284 -17.79 12.33 9.90
CA GLY A 284 -18.45 12.63 11.16
C GLY A 284 -17.68 12.21 12.41
N GLU A 285 -16.71 11.30 12.31
CA GLU A 285 -15.93 10.84 13.47
C GLU A 285 -14.94 11.91 13.97
N GLN A 286 -14.80 11.98 15.29
CA GLN A 286 -13.76 12.79 15.94
C GLN A 286 -12.46 11.99 16.02
N VAL A 287 -11.38 12.56 15.55
CA VAL A 287 -10.06 11.91 15.52
C VAL A 287 -9.01 12.71 16.28
N ALA A 288 -8.08 12.00 16.91
CA ALA A 288 -6.79 12.54 17.30
C ALA A 288 -5.75 12.12 16.27
N ILE A 289 -4.95 13.09 15.84
CA ILE A 289 -3.90 12.90 14.84
C ILE A 289 -2.58 13.38 15.40
N ARG A 290 -1.54 12.56 15.23
CA ARG A 290 -0.13 12.90 15.44
C ARG A 290 0.63 12.55 14.18
N GLY A 291 1.39 13.51 13.64
CA GLY A 291 2.12 13.33 12.38
C GLY A 291 3.01 14.54 12.07
N GLN A 292 3.63 14.55 10.90
CA GLN A 292 4.42 15.68 10.43
C GLN A 292 3.50 16.76 9.84
N LEU A 293 3.59 17.97 10.36
CA LEU A 293 2.98 19.13 9.71
C LEU A 293 3.79 19.44 8.45
N GLU A 294 3.10 19.62 7.34
CA GLU A 294 3.68 19.96 6.06
C GLU A 294 3.04 21.22 5.50
N VAL A 295 3.87 22.07 4.89
CA VAL A 295 3.43 23.29 4.22
C VAL A 295 3.84 23.25 2.75
N SER A 296 2.88 23.52 1.87
CA SER A 296 3.15 23.64 0.43
C SER A 296 3.79 24.98 0.07
N SER A 297 4.26 25.12 -1.17
CA SER A 297 4.78 26.38 -1.72
C SER A 297 3.77 27.54 -1.70
N VAL A 298 2.46 27.25 -1.65
CA VAL A 298 1.38 28.26 -1.60
C VAL A 298 0.78 28.43 -0.19
N GLY A 299 1.39 27.83 0.83
CA GLY A 299 0.98 27.99 2.23
C GLY A 299 -0.14 27.06 2.71
N HIS A 300 -0.60 26.12 1.89
CA HIS A 300 -1.54 25.09 2.33
C HIS A 300 -0.88 24.16 3.35
N LEU A 301 -1.52 23.98 4.51
CA LEU A 301 -1.08 23.12 5.61
C LEU A 301 -1.82 21.79 5.62
N ARG A 302 -1.06 20.70 5.76
CA ARG A 302 -1.58 19.34 5.96
C ARG A 302 -0.80 18.60 7.05
N ILE A 303 -1.38 17.53 7.58
CA ILE A 303 -0.66 16.61 8.47
C ILE A 303 -0.44 15.26 7.79
N VAL A 304 0.80 14.78 7.79
CA VAL A 304 1.17 13.49 7.18
C VAL A 304 1.44 12.45 8.26
N ILE A 305 0.88 11.26 8.06
CA ILE A 305 1.08 10.06 8.89
C ILE A 305 1.77 8.99 8.03
N GLY A 306 2.71 8.26 8.61
CA GLY A 306 3.55 7.30 7.89
C GLY A 306 4.71 7.96 7.16
N THR A 307 5.33 9.00 7.73
CA THR A 307 6.52 9.65 7.14
C THR A 307 7.78 8.79 7.21
N ASN A 308 7.77 7.78 8.08
CA ASN A 308 8.62 6.62 8.01
C ASN A 308 7.73 5.36 7.97
N ARG A 309 8.29 4.23 7.53
CA ARG A 309 7.53 3.00 7.27
C ARG A 309 6.71 2.51 8.48
N GLU A 310 7.29 2.61 9.67
CA GLU A 310 6.73 2.04 10.89
C GLU A 310 5.78 2.99 11.61
N ALA A 311 5.80 4.30 11.28
CA ALA A 311 4.96 5.32 11.90
C ALA A 311 4.98 5.23 13.44
N THR A 312 6.15 4.93 14.03
CA THR A 312 6.30 4.53 15.45
C THR A 312 5.80 5.60 16.44
N ASP A 313 5.70 6.85 15.99
CA ASP A 313 5.19 7.99 16.76
C ASP A 313 4.14 8.81 15.99
N GLU A 314 3.46 8.19 15.03
CA GLU A 314 2.45 8.85 14.18
C GLU A 314 1.18 8.02 14.14
N TYR A 315 0.04 8.69 14.26
CA TYR A 315 -1.26 8.02 14.25
C TYR A 315 -2.39 8.93 13.81
N ILE A 316 -3.45 8.31 13.33
CA ILE A 316 -4.81 8.85 13.34
C ILE A 316 -5.68 7.81 14.03
N LYS A 317 -6.43 8.21 15.05
CA LYS A 317 -7.33 7.32 15.79
C LYS A 317 -8.61 8.01 16.19
N VAL A 318 -9.70 7.25 16.24
CA VAL A 318 -11.02 7.77 16.60
C VAL A 318 -11.10 7.92 18.11
N LEU A 319 -11.57 9.08 18.57
CA LEU A 319 -11.62 9.44 19.99
C LEU A 319 -12.85 8.88 20.72
N SER A 320 -13.98 8.79 20.04
CA SER A 320 -15.23 8.26 20.59
C SER A 320 -15.68 7.10 19.72
N ARG A 321 -15.57 5.87 20.26
CA ARG A 321 -16.11 4.67 19.64
C ARG A 321 -17.63 4.81 19.63
N GLN A 322 -18.23 5.14 18.49
CA GLN A 322 -19.67 5.02 18.35
C GLN A 322 -19.98 3.51 18.29
N HIS A 323 -20.92 3.09 19.14
CA HIS A 323 -21.31 1.69 19.33
C HIS A 323 -22.10 1.15 18.14
#